data_AF-A0A8I3AW32-F1
#
_entry.id   AF-A0A8I3AW32-F1
#
_cell.length_a   1.000
_cell.length_b   1.000
_cell.length_c   1.000
_cell.angle_alpha   90.00
_cell.angle_beta   90.00
_cell.angle_gamma   90.00
#
_symmetry.space_group_name_H-M   'P 1'
#
loop_
_entity.id
_entity.type
_entity.pdbx_description
1 polymer ?
#
loop_
_entity_poly.entity_id
_entity_poly.type
_entity_poly.pdbx_seq_one_letter_code
_entity_poly.pdbx_strand_id
1 'polypeptide(L)'
;MWDTCSNDSGSDCLTPKGFTLTRLAVSDDAAQAAAFVDVYNFHTDAGTAAGDLTARTATGHPTPPCSPPGPSELVLAANERWTATTLCQGKRNDRTRIFSIEARTSAGRTLRAGTTTSECRQFTAPTGWAIVGFLGRGGDEIDRLGFLYARQ
;
A
#
# COMPACT_ATOMS: atom_id res chain seq x y z
N MET A 1 12.41 -16.73 -8.82
CA MET A 1 12.46 -15.28 -8.48
C MET A 1 11.57 -15.15 -7.34
N TRP A 2 10.51 -15.95 -7.34
CA TRP A 2 9.43 -15.84 -6.41
C TRP A 2 9.16 -17.19 -5.70
N ASP A 3 9.73 -18.30 -6.19
CA ASP A 3 9.70 -19.63 -5.54
C ASP A 3 10.85 -19.88 -4.56
N THR A 4 11.95 -19.16 -4.71
CA THR A 4 13.14 -19.32 -3.86
C THR A 4 13.11 -18.19 -2.85
N CYS A 5 12.72 -18.54 -1.64
CA CYS A 5 12.78 -17.69 -0.49
C CYS A 5 13.66 -18.37 0.56
N SER A 6 14.27 -17.56 1.42
CA SER A 6 15.04 -18.00 2.56
C SER A 6 14.29 -17.58 3.82
N ASN A 7 14.33 -18.39 4.86
CA ASN A 7 13.94 -17.98 6.21
C ASN A 7 15.17 -17.88 7.13
N ASP A 8 16.38 -17.92 6.56
CA ASP A 8 17.63 -17.92 7.33
C ASP A 8 17.76 -16.66 8.20
N SER A 9 17.13 -15.55 7.77
CA SER A 9 17.09 -14.29 8.49
C SER A 9 15.72 -13.94 9.10
N GLY A 10 14.74 -14.87 9.10
CA GLY A 10 13.41 -14.64 9.67
C GLY A 10 12.27 -15.21 8.83
N SER A 11 11.24 -14.41 8.59
CA SER A 11 9.99 -14.81 7.92
C SER A 11 9.92 -14.36 6.45
N ASP A 12 11.06 -14.35 5.76
CA ASP A 12 11.21 -13.76 4.43
C ASP A 12 10.37 -14.50 3.36
N CYS A 13 9.96 -15.74 3.60
CA CYS A 13 9.01 -16.48 2.77
C CYS A 13 7.54 -16.08 2.93
N LEU A 14 7.16 -15.26 3.93
CA LEU A 14 5.75 -14.95 4.20
C LEU A 14 5.15 -13.91 3.27
N THR A 15 5.99 -13.10 2.61
CA THR A 15 5.52 -12.06 1.68
C THR A 15 6.14 -12.27 0.30
N PRO A 16 5.34 -12.29 -0.77
CA PRO A 16 5.86 -12.40 -2.13
C PRO A 16 6.91 -11.31 -2.40
N LYS A 17 8.13 -11.75 -2.75
CA LYS A 17 9.17 -10.85 -3.25
C LYS A 17 8.84 -10.46 -4.68
N GLY A 18 9.47 -9.42 -5.21
CA GLY A 18 9.38 -9.08 -6.63
C GLY A 18 9.19 -7.62 -6.94
N PHE A 19 8.84 -7.41 -8.20
CA PHE A 19 8.66 -6.11 -8.79
C PHE A 19 7.19 -5.96 -9.21
N THR A 20 6.59 -4.83 -8.88
CA THR A 20 5.26 -4.48 -9.38
C THR A 20 5.32 -3.09 -9.97
N LEU A 21 4.94 -2.96 -11.24
CA LEU A 21 4.68 -1.68 -11.87
C LEU A 21 3.18 -1.45 -11.90
N THR A 22 2.74 -0.36 -11.29
CA THR A 22 1.38 0.16 -11.46
C THR A 22 1.48 1.57 -12.04
N ARG A 23 0.93 1.76 -13.24
CA ARG A 23 0.74 3.08 -13.83
C ARG A 23 -0.65 3.59 -13.44
N LEU A 24 -0.68 4.67 -12.67
CA LEU A 24 -1.90 5.38 -12.30
C LEU A 24 -2.10 6.59 -13.22
N ALA A 25 -3.25 6.69 -13.87
CA ALA A 25 -3.69 7.95 -14.46
C ALA A 25 -4.25 8.87 -13.36
N VAL A 26 -3.68 10.05 -13.23
CA VAL A 26 -3.91 11.02 -12.16
C VAL A 26 -4.93 12.09 -12.58
N SER A 27 -5.32 12.15 -13.86
CA SER A 27 -6.41 12.98 -14.40
C SER A 27 -7.08 12.27 -15.58
N ASP A 28 -8.40 12.21 -15.58
CA ASP A 28 -9.23 11.80 -16.72
C ASP A 28 -10.05 12.97 -17.31
N ASP A 29 -9.78 14.20 -16.89
CA ASP A 29 -10.36 15.40 -17.50
C ASP A 29 -9.92 15.49 -18.96
N ALA A 30 -10.87 15.33 -19.88
CA ALA A 30 -10.62 15.43 -21.32
C ALA A 30 -10.05 16.80 -21.74
N ALA A 31 -10.17 17.84 -20.90
CA ALA A 31 -9.60 19.16 -21.11
C ALA A 31 -8.16 19.31 -20.56
N GLN A 32 -7.67 18.39 -19.72
CA GLN A 32 -6.35 18.45 -19.08
C GLN A 32 -5.60 17.14 -19.32
N ALA A 33 -4.51 17.19 -20.10
CA ALA A 33 -3.71 16.01 -20.43
C ALA A 33 -3.43 15.13 -19.20
N ALA A 34 -3.69 13.83 -19.30
CA ALA A 34 -3.53 12.89 -18.20
C ALA A 34 -2.09 12.92 -17.66
N ALA A 35 -1.95 13.23 -16.37
CA ALA A 35 -0.71 12.95 -15.66
C ALA A 35 -0.65 11.45 -15.35
N PHE A 36 0.49 10.81 -15.56
CA PHE A 36 0.70 9.42 -15.19
C PHE A 36 1.70 9.33 -14.04
N VAL A 37 1.41 8.51 -13.05
CA VAL A 37 2.35 8.15 -11.99
C VAL A 37 2.68 6.68 -12.16
N ASP A 38 3.96 6.40 -12.43
CA ASP A 38 4.48 5.04 -12.42
C ASP A 38 4.99 4.72 -11.02
N VAL A 39 4.30 3.80 -10.34
CA VAL A 39 4.74 3.26 -9.07
C VAL A 39 5.48 1.96 -9.34
N TYR A 40 6.79 2.00 -9.13
CA TYR A 40 7.66 0.84 -9.16
C TYR A 40 7.87 0.37 -7.72
N ASN A 41 7.16 -0.69 -7.31
CA ASN A 41 7.41 -1.33 -6.02
C ASN A 41 8.43 -2.46 -6.22
N PHE A 42 9.47 -2.48 -5.39
CA PHE A 42 10.50 -3.51 -5.41
C PHE A 42 10.64 -4.10 -4.02
N HIS A 43 10.18 -5.33 -3.85
CA HIS A 43 10.29 -6.10 -2.63
C HIS A 43 11.40 -7.14 -2.82
N THR A 44 12.59 -6.86 -2.28
CA THR A 44 13.70 -7.82 -2.27
C THR A 44 13.72 -8.65 -0.99
N ASP A 45 14.36 -9.81 -1.07
CA ASP A 45 14.77 -10.54 0.13
C ASP A 45 15.71 -9.66 0.97
N ALA A 46 15.45 -9.54 2.28
CA ALA A 46 16.02 -8.51 3.14
C ALA A 46 17.20 -8.99 4.01
N GLY A 47 17.51 -10.28 4.01
CA GLY A 47 18.60 -10.85 4.81
C GLY A 47 19.96 -10.86 4.10
N THR A 48 21.06 -11.12 4.78
CA THR A 48 22.41 -11.18 4.16
C THR A 48 23.06 -12.56 4.24
N ALA A 49 22.34 -13.56 4.75
CA ALA A 49 22.81 -14.93 4.80
C ALA A 49 22.88 -15.54 3.39
N ALA A 50 23.54 -16.70 3.28
CA ALA A 50 23.74 -17.37 2.01
C ALA A 50 22.41 -17.74 1.32
N GLY A 51 21.39 -18.16 2.09
CA GLY A 51 20.05 -18.41 1.57
C GLY A 51 19.39 -17.17 0.99
N ASP A 52 19.52 -16.03 1.68
CA ASP A 52 18.96 -14.73 1.27
C ASP A 52 19.60 -14.20 -0.02
N LEU A 53 20.92 -14.37 -0.15
CA LEU A 53 21.67 -14.04 -1.37
C LEU A 53 21.25 -14.94 -2.55
N THR A 54 20.96 -16.21 -2.28
CA THR A 54 20.48 -17.17 -3.27
C THR A 54 19.06 -16.82 -3.71
N ALA A 55 18.16 -16.52 -2.77
CA ALA A 55 16.79 -16.10 -3.02
C ALA A 55 16.72 -14.83 -3.90
N ARG A 56 17.64 -13.88 -3.71
CA ARG A 56 17.76 -12.69 -4.57
C ARG A 56 18.02 -12.97 -6.05
N THR A 57 18.42 -14.19 -6.44
CA THR A 57 18.93 -14.48 -7.81
C THR A 57 18.12 -15.46 -8.68
N ALA A 58 17.20 -16.28 -8.16
CA ALA A 58 16.40 -17.27 -8.96
C ALA A 58 15.24 -16.62 -9.76
N THR A 59 14.49 -17.20 -10.78
CA THR A 59 13.21 -16.70 -11.52
C THR A 59 11.90 -17.60 -11.40
N GLY A 60 10.61 -17.11 -11.28
CA GLY A 60 9.30 -17.89 -11.26
C GLY A 60 8.42 -17.99 -9.94
N HIS A 61 7.05 -18.16 -9.99
CA HIS A 61 6.01 -18.27 -8.87
C HIS A 61 4.91 -19.38 -9.02
N PRO A 62 4.52 -20.18 -7.99
CA PRO A 62 3.12 -20.41 -7.59
C PRO A 62 2.83 -20.48 -6.05
N THR A 63 1.66 -20.01 -5.59
CA THR A 63 1.22 -19.97 -4.17
C THR A 63 0.44 -21.23 -3.70
N PRO A 64 0.69 -21.77 -2.48
CA PRO A 64 -0.25 -22.63 -1.73
C PRO A 64 -1.09 -21.86 -0.67
N PRO A 65 -2.13 -22.48 -0.08
CA PRO A 65 -3.30 -21.79 0.46
C PRO A 65 -3.25 -21.56 1.97
N CYS A 66 -3.08 -20.31 2.38
CA CYS A 66 -3.62 -19.81 3.64
C CYS A 66 -4.64 -18.73 3.27
N SER A 67 -5.90 -18.88 3.70
CA SER A 67 -6.94 -17.88 3.44
C SER A 67 -7.03 -16.95 4.66
N PRO A 68 -6.36 -15.78 4.67
CA PRO A 68 -6.55 -14.77 5.72
C PRO A 68 -7.99 -14.23 5.69
N PRO A 69 -8.45 -13.51 6.74
CA PRO A 69 -9.68 -12.74 6.64
C PRO A 69 -9.63 -11.84 5.40
N GLY A 70 -10.75 -11.80 4.67
CA GLY A 70 -10.82 -11.12 3.38
C GLY A 70 -10.45 -9.63 3.48
N PRO A 71 -9.92 -9.04 2.39
CA PRO A 71 -9.55 -7.63 2.38
C PRO A 71 -10.78 -6.76 2.66
N SER A 72 -10.56 -5.63 3.33
CA SER A 72 -11.56 -4.56 3.36
C SER A 72 -11.51 -3.82 2.03
N GLU A 73 -12.62 -3.79 1.30
CA GLU A 73 -12.70 -3.20 -0.03
C GLU A 73 -13.89 -2.26 -0.17
N LEU A 74 -13.69 -1.17 -0.92
CA LEU A 74 -14.75 -0.24 -1.31
C LEU A 74 -14.52 0.19 -2.77
N VAL A 75 -15.36 -0.33 -3.66
CA VAL A 75 -15.38 0.09 -5.07
C VAL A 75 -16.05 1.46 -5.18
N LEU A 76 -15.39 2.42 -5.82
CA LEU A 76 -15.94 3.75 -6.08
C LEU A 76 -17.02 3.70 -7.15
N ALA A 77 -18.12 4.42 -6.95
CA ALA A 77 -19.11 4.64 -8.00
C ALA A 77 -18.57 5.61 -9.05
N ALA A 78 -19.28 5.72 -10.18
CA ALA A 78 -18.96 6.71 -11.21
C ALA A 78 -18.94 8.14 -10.60
N ASN A 79 -17.91 8.91 -10.92
CA ASN A 79 -17.65 10.27 -10.42
C ASN A 79 -17.41 10.39 -8.90
N GLU A 80 -17.37 9.28 -8.18
CA GLU A 80 -17.03 9.26 -6.76
C GLU A 80 -15.51 9.28 -6.58
N ARG A 81 -15.06 10.07 -5.60
CA ARG A 81 -13.65 10.37 -5.39
C ARG A 81 -13.27 10.10 -3.95
N TRP A 82 -12.06 9.65 -3.72
CA TRP A 82 -11.49 9.58 -2.37
C TRP A 82 -11.04 10.99 -1.95
N THR A 83 -11.64 11.54 -0.89
CA THR A 83 -11.47 12.97 -0.54
C THR A 83 -10.78 13.18 0.79
N ALA A 84 -10.83 12.21 1.70
CA ALA A 84 -10.13 12.32 2.96
C ALA A 84 -9.70 10.96 3.49
N THR A 85 -8.66 10.96 4.33
CA THR A 85 -8.26 9.81 5.10
C THR A 85 -7.80 10.17 6.50
N THR A 86 -8.18 9.35 7.47
CA THR A 86 -7.57 9.34 8.80
C THR A 86 -6.61 8.16 8.90
N LEU A 87 -5.34 8.43 9.21
CA LEU A 87 -4.35 7.41 9.56
C LEU A 87 -4.11 7.45 11.06
N CYS A 88 -4.10 6.28 11.69
CA CYS A 88 -3.67 6.15 13.07
C CYS A 88 -2.36 5.37 13.13
N GLN A 89 -1.40 5.90 13.87
CA GLN A 89 -0.08 5.32 14.04
C GLN A 89 0.17 4.91 15.48
N GLY A 90 1.15 4.05 15.71
CA GLY A 90 1.55 3.64 17.05
C GLY A 90 2.96 3.06 17.04
N LYS A 91 3.49 2.75 18.22
CA LYS A 91 4.76 2.03 18.35
C LYS A 91 4.50 0.53 18.50
N ARG A 92 5.23 -0.27 17.71
CA ARG A 92 5.36 -1.72 17.88
C ARG A 92 6.84 -2.06 17.82
N ASN A 93 7.36 -2.76 18.83
CA ASN A 93 8.78 -3.12 18.95
C ASN A 93 9.71 -1.91 18.71
N ASP A 94 9.41 -0.79 19.37
CA ASP A 94 10.11 0.50 19.24
C ASP A 94 10.13 1.15 17.85
N ARG A 95 9.33 0.66 16.91
CA ARG A 95 9.16 1.26 15.59
C ARG A 95 7.76 1.84 15.39
N THR A 96 7.68 3.01 14.77
CA THR A 96 6.40 3.60 14.36
C THR A 96 5.81 2.80 13.20
N ARG A 97 4.51 2.48 13.30
CA ARG A 97 3.72 1.74 12.31
C ARG A 97 2.37 2.42 12.12
N ILE A 98 1.76 2.20 10.97
CA ILE A 98 0.36 2.53 10.71
C ILE A 98 -0.50 1.37 11.22
N PHE A 99 -1.41 1.67 12.14
CA PHE A 99 -2.28 0.69 12.79
C PHE A 99 -3.70 0.68 12.20
N SER A 100 -4.16 1.81 11.67
CA SER A 100 -5.43 1.85 10.94
C SER A 100 -5.47 2.94 9.88
N ILE A 101 -6.35 2.72 8.91
CA ILE A 101 -6.77 3.69 7.91
C ILE A 101 -8.30 3.76 7.87
N GLU A 102 -8.83 4.98 7.80
CA GLU A 102 -10.21 5.26 7.39
C GLU A 102 -10.14 6.13 6.15
N ALA A 103 -10.61 5.64 5.01
CA ALA A 103 -10.81 6.44 3.81
C ALA A 103 -12.27 6.91 3.73
N ARG A 104 -12.48 8.17 3.33
CA ARG A 104 -13.79 8.79 3.10
C ARG A 104 -13.89 9.29 1.68
N THR A 105 -15.02 9.04 1.05
CA THR A 105 -15.29 9.45 -0.33
C THR A 105 -16.16 10.71 -0.43
N SER A 106 -16.25 11.28 -1.62
CA SER A 106 -17.14 12.41 -1.94
C SER A 106 -18.63 12.08 -1.74
N ALA A 107 -19.01 10.80 -1.76
CA ALA A 107 -20.37 10.35 -1.46
C ALA A 107 -20.60 10.12 0.05
N GLY A 108 -19.64 10.47 0.90
CA GLY A 108 -19.71 10.26 2.36
C GLY A 108 -19.53 8.80 2.81
N ARG A 109 -19.24 7.88 1.88
CA ARG A 109 -18.95 6.47 2.22
C ARG A 109 -17.57 6.36 2.85
N THR A 110 -17.38 5.34 3.69
CA THR A 110 -16.11 5.10 4.36
C THR A 110 -15.65 3.67 4.25
N LEU A 111 -14.35 3.48 4.02
CA LEU A 111 -13.64 2.20 4.13
C LEU A 111 -12.73 2.26 5.35
N ARG A 112 -12.77 1.24 6.21
CA ARG A 112 -11.94 1.17 7.42
C ARG A 112 -11.17 -0.13 7.43
N ALA A 113 -9.90 -0.06 7.82
CA ALA A 113 -9.08 -1.24 8.07
C ALA A 113 -8.16 -0.99 9.27
N GLY A 114 -7.95 -2.04 10.06
CA GLY A 114 -7.08 -2.02 11.24
C GLY A 114 -7.76 -1.52 12.52
N THR A 115 -6.95 -1.20 13.53
CA THR A 115 -7.41 -0.79 14.88
C THR A 115 -6.89 0.62 15.18
N THR A 116 -7.78 1.51 15.60
CA THR A 116 -7.42 2.90 15.92
C THR A 116 -6.49 2.97 17.13
N THR A 117 -5.63 3.97 17.14
CA THR A 117 -4.75 4.31 18.27
C THR A 117 -5.08 5.70 18.79
N SER A 118 -4.37 6.15 19.83
CA SER A 118 -4.48 7.53 20.31
C SER A 118 -3.81 8.56 19.37
N GLU A 119 -2.92 8.12 18.48
CA GLU A 119 -2.21 9.01 17.55
C GLU A 119 -2.80 8.90 16.14
N CYS A 120 -3.86 9.66 15.88
CA CYS A 120 -4.48 9.74 14.56
C CYS A 120 -4.28 11.11 13.92
N ARG A 121 -4.11 11.13 12.59
CA ARG A 121 -4.09 12.34 11.78
C ARG A 121 -4.99 12.21 10.57
N GLN A 122 -5.70 13.30 10.28
CA GLN A 122 -6.54 13.42 9.10
C GLN A 122 -5.79 14.15 7.98
N PHE A 123 -5.97 13.65 6.77
CA PHE A 123 -5.48 14.16 5.51
C PHE A 123 -6.68 14.40 4.61
N THR A 124 -6.88 15.64 4.16
CA THR A 124 -8.05 16.03 3.36
C THR A 124 -7.56 16.62 2.06
N ALA A 125 -8.11 16.16 0.94
CA ALA A 125 -7.84 16.76 -0.36
C ALA A 125 -8.36 18.20 -0.39
N PRO A 126 -7.60 19.18 -0.93
CA PRO A 126 -8.09 20.54 -1.14
C PRO A 126 -9.35 20.57 -2.01
N THR A 127 -10.12 21.65 -1.94
CA THR A 127 -11.29 21.85 -2.81
C THR A 127 -10.92 21.72 -4.28
N GLY A 128 -11.66 20.89 -5.02
CA GLY A 128 -11.40 20.59 -6.44
C GLY A 128 -10.31 19.54 -6.67
N TRP A 129 -9.83 18.88 -5.62
CA TRP A 129 -8.84 17.80 -5.69
C TRP A 129 -9.37 16.51 -5.05
N ALA A 130 -8.76 15.39 -5.42
CA ALA A 130 -8.98 14.08 -4.79
C ALA A 130 -7.65 13.43 -4.42
N ILE A 131 -7.71 12.49 -3.49
CA ILE A 131 -6.65 11.51 -3.26
C ILE A 131 -6.80 10.45 -4.36
N VAL A 132 -5.79 10.34 -5.21
CA VAL A 132 -5.81 9.39 -6.35
C VAL A 132 -4.90 8.19 -6.13
N GLY A 133 -4.07 8.23 -5.10
CA GLY A 133 -3.16 7.14 -4.76
C GLY A 133 -2.42 7.39 -3.47
N PHE A 134 -1.55 6.45 -3.14
CA PHE A 134 -0.69 6.50 -1.97
C PHE A 134 0.68 5.91 -2.29
N LEU A 135 1.66 6.30 -1.49
CA LEU A 135 3.00 5.73 -1.44
C LEU A 135 3.34 5.41 0.00
N GLY A 136 4.23 4.46 0.23
CA GLY A 136 4.56 4.07 1.59
C GLY A 136 5.77 3.18 1.68
N ARG A 137 6.03 2.73 2.92
CA ARG A 137 7.03 1.69 3.22
C ARG A 137 6.34 0.60 4.02
N GLY A 138 6.51 -0.65 3.59
CA GLY A 138 6.00 -1.83 4.27
C GLY A 138 7.09 -2.85 4.59
N GLY A 139 6.67 -3.91 5.27
CA GLY A 139 7.40 -5.13 5.60
C GLY A 139 6.36 -6.15 6.11
N ASP A 140 6.57 -6.71 7.30
CA ASP A 140 5.53 -7.49 8.00
C ASP A 140 4.28 -6.63 8.33
N GLU A 141 4.45 -5.31 8.43
CA GLU A 141 3.37 -4.32 8.57
C GLU A 141 3.60 -3.08 7.70
N ILE A 142 2.65 -2.13 7.71
CA ILE A 142 2.80 -0.83 7.06
C ILE A 142 3.49 0.15 8.02
N ASP A 143 4.67 0.64 7.63
CA ASP A 143 5.48 1.52 8.45
C ASP A 143 5.09 2.98 8.29
N ARG A 144 4.81 3.40 7.05
CA ARG A 144 4.51 4.79 6.68
C ARG A 144 3.64 4.83 5.44
N LEU A 145 2.77 5.84 5.36
CA LEU A 145 1.96 6.16 4.20
C LEU A 145 1.99 7.67 3.92
N GLY A 146 1.96 8.01 2.63
CA GLY A 146 1.72 9.34 2.10
C GLY A 146 0.66 9.26 0.99
N PHE A 147 0.03 10.38 0.68
CA PHE A 147 -1.08 10.46 -0.27
C PHE A 147 -0.71 11.33 -1.47
N LEU A 148 -1.15 10.89 -2.64
CA LEU A 148 -1.03 11.63 -3.89
C LEU A 148 -2.36 12.33 -4.18
N TYR A 149 -2.29 13.62 -4.48
CA TYR A 149 -3.46 14.44 -4.77
C TYR A 149 -3.43 14.87 -6.22
N ALA A 150 -4.61 14.88 -6.84
CA ALA A 150 -4.80 15.40 -8.19
C ALA A 150 -6.03 16.30 -8.27
N ARG A 151 -5.99 17.25 -9.20
CA ARG A 151 -7.17 18.04 -9.55
C ARG A 151 -8.20 17.18 -10.29
N GLN A 152 -9.47 17.55 -10.17
CA GLN A 152 -10.61 16.72 -10.55
C GLN A 152 -11.68 17.48 -11.31
#